data_AF-A0A972C037-F1
#
_entry.id   AF-A0A972C037-F1
#
_cell.length_a   1.000
_cell.length_b   1.000
_cell.length_c   1.000
_cell.angle_alpha   90.00
_cell.angle_beta   90.00
_cell.angle_gamma   90.00
#
_symmetry.space_group_name_H-M   'P 1'
#
loop_
_entity.id
_entity.type
_entity.pdbx_description
1 polymer ?
#
loop_
_entity_poly.entity_id
_entity_poly.type
_entity_poly.pdbx_seq_one_letter_code
_entity_poly.pdbx_strand_id
1 'polypeptide(L)'
;MKAQIYVDRLFQGYEDTPELRDFKEEIASNLRERIAELEEKGYDPEKAFELAVAELGDITAIADQISREKRNEVIGRMYMGWKVPMGRKHALGYVVSGGVLAFGIVVALMNYFTTGRVFTALAALIPFVILPVAALVFLRLTQETAARYPMPWRRALVYAIITAITLFGLNTSVMLHYLEEADPSAVLGVLIPFVIPGLCIGAFLVLTEKPRYKPWVAEQEKIWTNYYAKEYNDPRSLEQRGLLSGALWLFAVAVFFTLGFLIGFRYAWVTFLFAIAGEMLIEYWQRVKSAR
;
A
#
# COMPACT_ATOMS: atom_id res chain seq x y z
N MET A 1 -23.11 17.57 40.93
CA MET A 1 -21.63 17.51 40.88
C MET A 1 -21.11 16.09 40.71
N LYS A 2 -21.62 15.08 41.45
CA LYS A 2 -21.20 13.66 41.31
C LYS A 2 -21.40 13.08 39.90
N ALA A 3 -22.52 13.40 39.22
CA ALA A 3 -22.83 12.94 37.87
C ALA A 3 -21.78 13.34 36.82
N GLN A 4 -21.41 14.63 36.75
CA GLN A 4 -20.42 15.14 35.79
C GLN A 4 -19.06 14.48 35.98
N ILE A 5 -18.61 14.38 37.23
CA ILE A 5 -17.31 13.76 37.58
C ILE A 5 -17.29 12.27 37.20
N TYR A 6 -18.42 11.57 37.39
CA TYR A 6 -18.55 10.17 36.99
C TYR A 6 -18.44 10.02 35.46
N VAL A 7 -19.19 10.83 34.71
CA VAL A 7 -19.17 10.82 33.25
C VAL A 7 -17.79 11.19 32.70
N ASP A 8 -17.16 12.24 33.22
CA ASP A 8 -15.82 12.65 32.78
C ASP A 8 -14.77 11.55 33.02
N ARG A 9 -14.88 10.84 34.15
CA ARG A 9 -14.01 9.70 34.46
C ARG A 9 -14.28 8.50 33.57
N LEU A 10 -15.55 8.21 33.27
CA LEU A 10 -15.95 7.13 32.37
C LEU A 10 -15.34 7.31 30.98
N PHE A 11 -15.21 8.56 30.53
CA PHE A 11 -14.72 8.90 29.20
C PHE A 11 -13.30 9.48 29.15
N GLN A 12 -12.49 9.28 30.19
CA GLN A 12 -11.14 9.87 30.28
C GLN A 12 -10.15 9.34 29.22
N GLY A 13 -10.38 8.13 28.69
CA GLY A 13 -9.53 7.50 27.68
C GLY A 13 -9.90 7.83 26.22
N TYR A 14 -10.94 8.63 26.01
CA TYR A 14 -11.47 8.93 24.68
C TYR A 14 -10.94 10.28 24.17
N GLU A 15 -10.83 10.40 22.84
CA GLU A 15 -10.42 11.63 22.18
C GLU A 15 -11.49 12.71 22.37
N ASP A 16 -11.08 13.91 22.80
CA ASP A 16 -11.99 14.99 23.14
C ASP A 16 -12.52 15.69 21.87
N THR A 17 -13.69 15.25 21.41
CA THR A 17 -14.38 15.79 20.23
C THR A 17 -15.65 16.53 20.62
N PRO A 18 -16.13 17.51 19.81
CA PRO A 18 -17.41 18.18 20.07
C PRO A 18 -18.57 17.20 20.27
N GLU A 19 -18.66 16.17 19.44
CA GLU A 19 -19.72 15.17 19.51
C GLU A 19 -19.65 14.33 20.80
N LEU A 20 -18.44 14.01 21.28
CA LEU A 20 -18.26 13.32 22.55
C LEU A 20 -18.62 14.24 23.72
N ARG A 21 -18.32 15.54 23.64
CA ARG A 21 -18.70 16.51 24.69
C ARG A 21 -20.22 16.63 24.79
N ASP A 22 -20.90 16.77 23.67
CA ASP A 22 -22.37 16.83 23.62
C ASP A 22 -22.98 15.54 24.23
N PHE A 23 -22.42 14.38 23.89
CA PHE A 23 -22.84 13.10 24.46
C PHE A 23 -22.59 13.01 25.98
N LYS A 24 -21.43 13.50 26.47
CA LYS A 24 -21.15 13.57 27.92
C LYS A 24 -22.18 14.44 28.64
N GLU A 25 -22.54 15.58 28.07
CA GLU A 25 -23.52 16.49 28.65
C GLU A 25 -24.91 15.87 28.71
N GLU A 26 -25.33 15.16 27.66
CA GLU A 26 -26.61 14.45 27.60
C GLU A 26 -26.69 13.36 28.68
N ILE A 27 -25.67 12.51 28.80
CA ILE A 27 -25.61 11.47 29.83
C ILE A 27 -25.58 12.06 31.23
N ALA A 28 -24.79 13.12 31.46
CA ALA A 28 -24.73 13.78 32.76
C ALA A 28 -26.05 14.48 33.13
N SER A 29 -26.83 14.92 32.14
CA SER A 29 -28.17 15.45 32.35
C SER A 29 -29.15 14.35 32.74
N ASN A 30 -29.25 13.29 31.94
CA ASN A 30 -30.14 12.16 32.20
C ASN A 30 -29.84 11.49 33.55
N LEU A 31 -28.55 11.34 33.92
CA LEU A 31 -28.17 10.78 35.22
C LEU A 31 -28.64 11.69 36.37
N ARG A 32 -28.53 13.02 36.23
CA ARG A 32 -29.01 13.96 37.27
C ARG A 32 -30.51 13.90 37.44
N GLU A 33 -31.25 13.87 36.34
CA GLU A 33 -32.70 13.76 36.36
C GLU A 33 -33.14 12.46 37.03
N ARG A 34 -32.50 11.34 36.67
CA ARG A 34 -32.82 10.05 37.27
C ARG A 34 -32.47 9.95 38.76
N ILE A 35 -31.36 10.54 39.18
CA ILE A 35 -31.01 10.65 40.60
C ILE A 35 -32.08 11.44 41.35
N ALA A 36 -32.51 12.59 40.82
CA ALA A 36 -33.54 13.42 41.44
C ALA A 36 -34.87 12.67 41.59
N GLU A 37 -35.30 11.92 40.57
CA GLU A 37 -36.51 11.08 40.66
C GLU A 37 -36.42 10.00 41.75
N LEU A 38 -35.24 9.41 41.95
CA LEU A 38 -35.02 8.38 42.97
C LEU A 38 -34.96 9.01 44.37
N GLU A 39 -34.36 10.18 44.52
CA GLU A 39 -34.39 10.94 45.77
C GLU A 39 -35.83 11.35 46.15
N GLU A 40 -36.65 11.76 45.18
CA GLU A 40 -38.07 12.08 45.40
C GLU A 40 -38.90 10.86 45.82
N LYS A 41 -38.51 9.66 45.36
CA LYS A 41 -39.09 8.37 45.78
C LYS A 41 -38.62 7.92 47.18
N GLY A 42 -37.80 8.72 47.86
CA GLY A 42 -37.34 8.48 49.22
C GLY A 42 -36.08 7.63 49.32
N TYR A 43 -35.33 7.44 48.24
CA TYR A 43 -34.01 6.80 48.29
C TYR A 43 -32.97 7.78 48.82
N ASP A 44 -32.00 7.26 49.59
CA ASP A 44 -30.84 8.03 50.01
C ASP A 44 -30.00 8.48 48.79
N PRO A 45 -29.40 9.68 48.80
CA PRO A 45 -28.63 10.21 47.67
C PRO A 45 -27.51 9.29 47.14
N GLU A 46 -26.86 8.52 48.01
CA GLU A 46 -25.83 7.57 47.56
C GLU A 46 -26.44 6.36 46.87
N LYS A 47 -27.54 5.84 47.43
CA LYS A 47 -28.28 4.72 46.86
C LYS A 47 -28.98 5.08 45.56
N ALA A 48 -29.51 6.31 45.46
CA ALA A 48 -30.09 6.86 44.24
C ALA A 48 -29.05 6.97 43.11
N PHE A 49 -27.83 7.42 43.45
CA PHE A 49 -26.71 7.46 42.51
C PHE A 49 -26.31 6.06 42.01
N GLU A 50 -26.15 5.08 42.90
CA GLU A 50 -25.81 3.71 42.52
C GLU A 50 -26.86 3.07 41.61
N LEU A 51 -28.14 3.24 41.92
CA LEU A 51 -29.25 2.76 41.09
C LEU A 51 -29.28 3.44 39.72
N ALA A 52 -29.13 4.77 39.66
CA ALA A 52 -29.11 5.51 38.40
C ALA A 52 -27.94 5.08 37.51
N VAL A 53 -26.75 4.84 38.08
CA VAL A 53 -25.58 4.33 37.34
C VAL A 53 -25.82 2.90 36.86
N ALA A 54 -26.43 2.05 37.67
CA ALA A 54 -26.75 0.67 37.28
C ALA A 54 -27.78 0.61 36.13
N GLU A 55 -28.79 1.48 36.15
CA GLU A 55 -29.80 1.58 35.09
C GLU A 55 -29.24 2.13 33.77
N LEU A 56 -28.20 2.96 33.84
CA LEU A 56 -27.55 3.56 32.68
C LEU A 56 -26.81 2.52 31.81
N GLY A 57 -26.37 1.42 32.41
CA GLY A 57 -25.76 0.30 31.70
C GLY A 57 -24.39 0.61 31.07
N ASP A 58 -24.00 -0.20 30.07
CA ASP A 58 -22.72 -0.05 29.38
C ASP A 58 -22.81 0.93 28.21
N ILE A 59 -22.57 2.20 28.52
CA ILE A 59 -22.54 3.30 27.54
C ILE A 59 -21.18 3.40 26.82
N THR A 60 -20.15 2.68 27.30
CA THR A 60 -18.80 2.79 26.72
C THR A 60 -18.78 2.29 25.28
N ALA A 61 -19.64 1.32 24.95
CA ALA A 61 -19.87 0.84 23.58
C ALA A 61 -20.33 1.96 22.62
N ILE A 62 -21.19 2.88 23.08
CA ILE A 62 -21.69 4.00 22.28
C ILE A 62 -20.58 5.04 22.07
N ALA A 63 -19.82 5.37 23.11
CA ALA A 63 -18.69 6.28 22.97
C ALA A 63 -17.57 5.72 22.08
N ASP A 64 -17.34 4.41 22.14
CA ASP A 64 -16.47 3.69 21.20
C ASP A 64 -16.93 3.88 19.75
N GLN A 65 -18.23 3.79 19.50
CA GLN A 65 -18.79 4.00 18.16
C GLN A 65 -18.65 5.47 17.72
N ILE A 66 -19.02 6.44 18.56
CA ILE A 66 -18.90 7.88 18.25
C ILE A 66 -17.45 8.24 17.94
N SER A 67 -16.51 7.75 18.75
CA SER A 67 -15.08 7.96 18.55
C SER A 67 -14.59 7.36 17.22
N ARG A 68 -15.04 6.14 16.89
CA ARG A 68 -14.69 5.48 15.62
C ARG A 68 -15.27 6.20 14.40
N GLU A 69 -16.55 6.58 14.45
CA GLU A 69 -17.21 7.30 13.36
C GLU A 69 -16.53 8.65 13.12
N LYS A 70 -16.26 9.41 14.17
CA LYS A 70 -15.59 10.71 14.04
C LYS A 70 -14.18 10.57 13.48
N ARG A 71 -13.43 9.57 13.95
CA ARG A 71 -12.09 9.25 13.44
C ARG A 71 -12.14 8.87 11.95
N ASN A 72 -13.10 8.04 11.54
CA ASN A 72 -13.29 7.66 10.15
C ASN A 72 -13.67 8.86 9.27
N GLU A 73 -14.50 9.77 9.77
CA GLU A 73 -14.85 11.02 9.09
C GLU A 73 -13.61 11.92 8.89
N VAL A 74 -12.78 12.08 9.93
CA VAL A 74 -11.52 12.85 9.87
C VAL A 74 -10.54 12.24 8.87
N ILE A 75 -10.39 10.91 8.87
CA ILE A 75 -9.58 10.18 7.88
C ILE A 75 -10.17 10.37 6.46
N GLY A 76 -11.49 10.26 6.29
CA GLY A 76 -12.17 10.46 5.01
C GLY A 76 -12.01 11.88 4.46
N ARG A 77 -12.06 12.90 5.33
CA ARG A 77 -11.75 14.29 4.94
C ARG A 77 -10.30 14.45 4.52
N MET A 78 -9.35 13.76 5.15
CA MET A 78 -7.96 13.73 4.69
C MET A 78 -7.81 13.07 3.33
N TYR A 79 -8.58 12.01 3.02
CA TYR A 79 -8.60 11.39 1.69
C TYR A 79 -9.07 12.34 0.58
N MET A 80 -10.16 13.08 0.82
CA MET A 80 -10.78 13.93 -0.20
C MET A 80 -10.12 15.32 -0.31
N GLY A 81 -9.51 15.82 0.78
CA GLY A 81 -8.96 17.17 0.85
C GLY A 81 -7.51 17.31 0.38
N TRP A 82 -6.71 16.24 0.34
CA TRP A 82 -5.26 16.36 0.19
C TRP A 82 -4.78 16.27 -1.25
N LYS A 83 -5.06 17.30 -2.06
CA LYS A 83 -4.30 17.53 -3.29
C LYS A 83 -2.95 18.12 -2.90
N VAL A 84 -1.88 17.32 -2.92
CA VAL A 84 -0.51 17.83 -2.75
C VAL A 84 -0.09 18.48 -4.08
N PRO A 85 -0.01 19.82 -4.18
CA PRO A 85 0.36 20.46 -5.43
C PRO A 85 1.80 20.09 -5.79
N MET A 86 2.02 19.74 -7.05
CA MET A 86 3.38 19.41 -7.51
C MET A 86 4.23 20.68 -7.59
N GLY A 87 5.41 20.64 -6.97
CA GLY A 87 6.37 21.74 -7.08
C GLY A 87 6.83 21.94 -8.53
N ARG A 88 7.08 23.19 -8.92
CA ARG A 88 7.47 23.56 -10.30
C ARG A 88 8.70 22.77 -10.81
N LYS A 89 9.67 22.47 -9.94
CA LYS A 89 10.87 21.69 -10.28
C LYS A 89 10.54 20.25 -10.68
N HIS A 90 9.68 19.58 -9.91
CA HIS A 90 9.22 18.22 -10.20
C HIS A 90 8.35 18.19 -11.45
N ALA A 91 7.42 19.13 -11.59
CA ALA A 91 6.58 19.24 -12.79
C ALA A 91 7.43 19.42 -14.05
N LEU A 92 8.42 20.33 -14.02
CA LEU A 92 9.36 20.52 -15.12
C LEU A 92 10.15 19.24 -15.41
N GLY A 93 10.67 18.57 -14.37
CA GLY A 93 11.38 17.31 -14.50
C GLY A 93 10.56 16.24 -15.21
N TYR A 94 9.29 16.05 -14.80
CA TYR A 94 8.39 15.09 -15.44
C TYR A 94 8.10 15.43 -16.90
N VAL A 95 7.87 16.70 -17.21
CA VAL A 95 7.62 17.15 -18.57
C VAL A 95 8.84 16.92 -19.46
N VAL A 96 10.04 17.24 -18.98
CA VAL A 96 11.29 17.03 -19.74
C VAL A 96 11.55 15.54 -19.93
N SER A 97 11.52 14.73 -18.87
CA SER A 97 11.76 13.29 -18.98
C SER A 97 10.70 12.59 -19.84
N GLY A 98 9.42 12.93 -19.64
CA GLY A 98 8.32 12.42 -20.46
C GLY A 98 8.42 12.85 -21.92
N GLY A 99 8.82 14.10 -22.17
CA GLY A 99 9.04 14.64 -23.51
C GLY A 99 10.18 13.94 -24.26
N VAL A 100 11.31 13.67 -23.59
CA VAL A 100 12.43 12.92 -24.18
C VAL A 100 12.04 11.48 -24.48
N LEU A 101 11.27 10.82 -23.60
CA LEU A 101 10.73 9.48 -23.86
C LEU A 101 9.78 9.47 -25.06
N ALA A 102 8.84 10.42 -25.10
CA ALA A 102 7.89 10.55 -26.20
C ALA A 102 8.62 10.81 -27.52
N PHE A 103 9.65 11.66 -27.52
CA PHE A 103 10.51 11.89 -28.67
C PHE A 103 11.20 10.60 -29.13
N GLY A 104 11.78 9.83 -28.20
CA GLY A 104 12.37 8.53 -28.51
C GLY A 104 11.39 7.54 -29.12
N ILE A 105 10.16 7.48 -28.63
CA ILE A 105 9.09 6.64 -29.18
C ILE A 105 8.76 7.07 -30.62
N VAL A 106 8.66 8.37 -30.89
CA VAL A 106 8.45 8.89 -32.25
C VAL A 106 9.61 8.50 -33.17
N VAL A 107 10.86 8.66 -32.73
CA VAL A 107 12.05 8.26 -33.50
C VAL A 107 12.05 6.76 -33.79
N ALA A 108 11.69 5.94 -32.81
CA ALA A 108 11.56 4.49 -32.98
C ALA A 108 10.47 4.14 -34.01
N LEU A 109 9.29 4.75 -33.91
CA LEU A 109 8.20 4.54 -34.87
C LEU A 109 8.61 4.96 -36.28
N MET A 110 9.27 6.11 -36.45
CA MET A 110 9.78 6.54 -37.76
C MET A 110 10.76 5.52 -38.34
N ASN A 111 11.67 4.99 -37.52
CA ASN A 111 12.57 3.93 -37.94
C ASN A 111 11.81 2.67 -38.37
N TYR A 112 10.80 2.25 -37.60
CA TYR A 112 9.96 1.11 -37.95
C TYR A 112 9.27 1.30 -39.30
N PHE A 113 8.63 2.44 -39.53
CA PHE A 113 7.92 2.72 -40.78
C PHE A 113 8.87 2.88 -41.97
N THR A 114 10.11 3.29 -41.74
CA THR A 114 11.11 3.46 -42.81
C THR A 114 11.76 2.13 -43.21
N THR A 115 12.10 1.28 -42.24
CA THR A 115 12.85 0.05 -42.49
C THR A 115 11.98 -1.21 -42.56
N GLY A 116 10.74 -1.15 -42.04
CA GLY A 116 9.87 -2.30 -41.83
C GLY A 116 10.32 -3.25 -40.71
N ARG A 117 11.44 -2.95 -40.02
CA ARG A 117 12.07 -3.85 -39.05
C ARG A 117 11.86 -3.35 -37.63
N VAL A 118 11.06 -4.07 -36.85
CA VAL A 118 10.78 -3.81 -35.42
C VAL A 118 12.08 -3.62 -34.63
N PHE A 119 13.09 -4.40 -34.96
CA PHE A 119 14.35 -4.38 -34.25
C PHE A 119 15.14 -3.06 -34.38
N THR A 120 15.19 -2.46 -35.58
CA THR A 120 15.84 -1.15 -35.78
C THR A 120 15.12 -0.03 -35.04
N ALA A 121 13.79 -0.15 -34.89
CA ALA A 121 13.00 0.77 -34.09
C ALA A 121 13.34 0.66 -32.60
N LEU A 122 13.48 -0.57 -32.08
CA LEU A 122 13.90 -0.80 -30.70
C LEU A 122 15.30 -0.25 -30.44
N ALA A 123 16.25 -0.44 -31.36
CA ALA A 123 17.60 0.11 -31.23
C ALA A 123 17.59 1.66 -31.18
N ALA A 124 16.77 2.29 -32.02
CA ALA A 124 16.62 3.74 -32.03
C ALA A 124 16.00 4.33 -30.74
N LEU A 125 15.27 3.50 -29.98
CA LEU A 125 14.63 3.91 -28.73
C LEU A 125 15.62 3.96 -27.55
N ILE A 126 16.69 3.17 -27.58
CA ILE A 126 17.60 2.92 -26.44
C ILE A 126 18.15 4.22 -25.80
N PRO A 127 18.68 5.20 -26.56
CA PRO A 127 19.26 6.42 -25.98
C PRO A 127 18.22 7.25 -25.20
N PHE A 128 16.95 7.08 -25.52
CA PHE A 128 15.85 7.85 -24.97
C PHE A 128 15.14 7.16 -23.79
N VAL A 129 15.51 5.92 -23.44
CA VAL A 129 14.87 5.19 -22.34
C VAL A 129 15.68 5.31 -21.05
N ILE A 130 16.99 5.10 -21.12
CA ILE A 130 17.82 4.90 -19.92
C ILE A 130 17.79 6.13 -19.00
N LEU A 131 18.18 7.30 -19.51
CA LEU A 131 18.26 8.52 -18.70
C LEU A 131 16.88 9.04 -18.28
N PRO A 132 15.86 9.08 -19.16
CA PRO A 132 14.56 9.56 -18.75
C PRO A 132 13.85 8.64 -17.76
N VAL A 133 13.94 7.31 -17.90
CA VAL A 133 13.33 6.39 -16.93
C VAL A 133 14.02 6.51 -15.58
N ALA A 134 15.36 6.60 -15.54
CA ALA A 134 16.09 6.85 -14.31
C ALA A 134 15.68 8.18 -13.64
N ALA A 135 15.52 9.24 -14.44
CA ALA A 135 15.03 10.53 -13.95
C ALA A 135 13.59 10.45 -13.42
N LEU A 136 12.70 9.72 -14.09
CA LEU A 136 11.33 9.50 -13.61
C LEU A 136 11.30 8.72 -12.29
N VAL A 137 12.17 7.71 -12.11
CA VAL A 137 12.32 7.00 -10.84
C VAL A 137 12.76 7.96 -9.74
N PHE A 138 13.78 8.80 -10.00
CA PHE A 138 14.23 9.81 -9.05
C PHE A 138 13.12 10.80 -8.65
N LEU A 139 12.42 11.34 -9.65
CA LEU A 139 11.34 12.32 -9.45
C LEU A 139 10.18 11.69 -8.67
N ARG A 140 9.80 10.45 -8.99
CA ARG A 140 8.74 9.72 -8.29
C ARG A 140 9.08 9.45 -6.83
N LEU A 141 10.31 9.06 -6.54
CA LEU A 141 10.74 8.76 -5.17
C LEU A 141 10.88 10.02 -4.31
N THR A 142 11.28 11.14 -4.91
CA THR A 142 11.45 12.43 -4.22
C THR A 142 10.17 13.28 -4.18
N GLN A 143 9.12 12.89 -4.88
CA GLN A 143 7.84 13.58 -4.85
C GLN A 143 7.06 13.24 -3.57
N GLU A 144 6.57 14.27 -2.88
CA GLU A 144 5.59 14.09 -1.82
C GLU A 144 4.24 13.70 -2.42
N THR A 145 3.62 12.67 -1.85
CA THR A 145 2.29 12.20 -2.27
C THR A 145 1.29 12.41 -1.15
N ALA A 146 0.00 12.24 -1.45
CA ALA A 146 -1.05 12.31 -0.42
C ALA A 146 -0.77 11.33 0.74
N ALA A 147 -0.23 10.15 0.44
CA ALA A 147 -0.03 9.09 1.42
C ALA A 147 1.38 9.02 2.03
N ARG A 148 2.43 9.49 1.32
CA ARG A 148 3.83 9.26 1.70
C ARG A 148 4.70 10.51 1.62
N TYR A 149 5.60 10.64 2.59
CA TYR A 149 6.69 11.62 2.59
C TYR A 149 7.76 11.30 1.53
N PRO A 150 8.44 12.34 0.98
CA PRO A 150 9.44 12.16 -0.07
C PRO A 150 10.66 11.37 0.44
N MET A 151 11.32 10.64 -0.46
CA MET A 151 12.52 9.88 -0.13
C MET A 151 13.71 10.86 -0.02
N PRO A 152 14.64 10.66 0.92
CA PRO A 152 15.89 11.43 0.92
C PRO A 152 16.62 11.30 -0.41
N TRP A 153 17.09 12.43 -0.94
CA TRP A 153 17.64 12.53 -2.30
C TRP A 153 18.78 11.55 -2.57
N ARG A 154 19.65 11.28 -1.58
CA ARG A 154 20.77 10.34 -1.73
C ARG A 154 20.29 8.93 -2.06
N ARG A 155 19.27 8.45 -1.36
CA ARG A 155 18.72 7.11 -1.56
C ARG A 155 17.95 7.02 -2.87
N ALA A 156 17.16 8.05 -3.20
CA ALA A 156 16.47 8.15 -4.48
C ALA A 156 17.45 8.19 -5.67
N LEU A 157 18.61 8.85 -5.51
CA LEU A 157 19.66 8.88 -6.51
C LEU A 157 20.24 7.49 -6.75
N VAL A 158 20.51 6.70 -5.69
CA VAL A 158 20.98 5.32 -5.86
C VAL A 158 19.95 4.49 -6.63
N TYR A 159 18.66 4.59 -6.30
CA TYR A 159 17.59 3.94 -7.07
C TYR A 159 17.60 4.32 -8.56
N ALA A 160 17.78 5.60 -8.87
CA ALA A 160 17.86 6.08 -10.24
C ALA A 160 19.10 5.53 -10.97
N ILE A 161 20.27 5.54 -10.31
CA ILE A 161 21.52 5.03 -10.86
C ILE A 161 21.42 3.52 -11.14
N ILE A 162 20.93 2.72 -10.19
CA ILE A 162 20.78 1.27 -10.43
C ILE A 162 19.76 0.99 -11.53
N THR A 163 18.69 1.79 -11.63
CA THR A 163 17.72 1.67 -12.72
C THR A 163 18.39 1.94 -14.06
N ALA A 164 19.19 3.01 -14.17
CA ALA A 164 19.94 3.32 -15.37
C ALA A 164 20.94 2.21 -15.74
N ILE A 165 21.69 1.69 -14.77
CA ILE A 165 22.69 0.63 -14.95
C ILE A 165 22.03 -0.67 -15.40
N THR A 166 20.94 -1.08 -14.75
CA THR A 166 20.19 -2.29 -15.13
C THR A 166 19.58 -2.15 -16.51
N LEU A 167 18.96 -1.00 -16.82
CA LEU A 167 18.44 -0.75 -18.16
C LEU A 167 19.55 -0.74 -19.20
N PHE A 168 20.71 -0.14 -18.92
CA PHE A 168 21.86 -0.18 -19.81
C PHE A 168 22.31 -1.62 -20.10
N GLY A 169 22.47 -2.44 -19.06
CA GLY A 169 22.84 -3.85 -19.21
C GLY A 169 21.85 -4.65 -20.06
N LEU A 170 20.55 -4.49 -19.81
CA LEU A 170 19.49 -5.15 -20.58
C LEU A 170 19.46 -4.69 -22.04
N ASN A 171 19.56 -3.38 -22.29
CA ASN A 171 19.51 -2.85 -23.66
C ASN A 171 20.74 -3.26 -24.47
N THR A 172 21.94 -3.15 -23.89
CA THR A 172 23.18 -3.58 -24.56
C THR A 172 23.18 -5.09 -24.79
N SER A 173 22.64 -5.90 -23.88
CA SER A 173 22.47 -7.35 -24.06
C SER A 173 21.55 -7.68 -25.25
N VAL A 174 20.44 -6.96 -25.40
CA VAL A 174 19.53 -7.12 -26.56
C VAL A 174 20.23 -6.72 -27.86
N MET A 175 20.98 -5.61 -27.85
CA MET A 175 21.75 -5.17 -29.01
C MET A 175 22.80 -6.21 -29.43
N LEU A 176 23.62 -6.71 -28.50
CA LEU A 176 24.65 -7.72 -28.80
C LEU A 176 24.05 -9.00 -29.41
N HIS A 177 22.94 -9.49 -28.83
CA HIS A 177 22.35 -10.73 -29.29
C HIS A 177 21.71 -10.61 -30.68
N TYR A 178 21.04 -9.50 -30.97
CA TYR A 178 20.20 -9.37 -32.16
C TYR A 178 20.80 -8.47 -33.28
N LEU A 179 21.69 -7.51 -32.99
CA LEU A 179 22.37 -6.69 -34.01
C LEU A 179 23.72 -7.29 -34.41
N GLU A 180 24.48 -7.74 -33.43
CA GLU A 180 25.87 -8.18 -33.64
C GLU A 180 25.98 -9.70 -33.75
N GLU A 181 24.88 -10.43 -33.59
CA GLU A 181 24.83 -11.90 -33.55
C GLU A 181 25.89 -12.47 -32.60
N ALA A 182 26.18 -11.74 -31.52
CA ALA A 182 27.30 -12.02 -30.64
C ALA A 182 27.08 -13.33 -29.88
N ASP A 183 28.18 -14.02 -29.59
CA ASP A 183 28.15 -15.26 -28.82
C ASP A 183 27.45 -15.05 -27.46
N PRO A 184 26.73 -16.07 -26.93
CA PRO A 184 26.05 -15.99 -25.63
C PRO A 184 26.98 -15.56 -24.49
N SER A 185 28.28 -15.85 -24.59
CA SER A 185 29.30 -15.42 -23.64
C SER A 185 29.46 -13.89 -23.58
N ALA A 186 29.40 -13.20 -24.72
CA ALA A 186 29.45 -11.74 -24.79
C ALA A 186 28.20 -11.11 -24.16
N VAL A 187 27.03 -11.70 -24.41
CA VAL A 187 25.76 -11.29 -23.80
C VAL A 187 25.81 -11.42 -22.28
N LEU A 188 26.29 -12.57 -21.77
CA LEU A 188 26.50 -12.79 -20.34
C LEU A 188 27.54 -11.83 -19.75
N GLY A 189 28.58 -11.51 -20.50
CA GLY A 189 29.61 -10.53 -20.14
C GLY A 189 29.07 -9.13 -19.86
N VAL A 190 27.91 -8.77 -20.43
CA VAL A 190 27.20 -7.51 -20.14
C VAL A 190 26.16 -7.69 -19.03
N LEU A 191 25.40 -8.78 -19.03
CA LEU A 191 24.36 -8.99 -18.01
C LEU A 191 24.94 -9.09 -16.60
N ILE A 192 26.06 -9.79 -16.41
CA ILE A 192 26.67 -10.01 -15.10
C ILE A 192 27.05 -8.69 -14.40
N PRO A 193 27.87 -7.79 -14.99
CA PRO A 193 28.31 -6.58 -14.30
C PRO A 193 27.24 -5.48 -14.19
N PHE A 194 26.21 -5.47 -15.04
CA PHE A 194 25.23 -4.38 -15.07
C PHE A 194 23.85 -4.76 -14.50
N VAL A 195 23.37 -5.98 -14.74
CA VAL A 195 22.04 -6.40 -14.27
C VAL A 195 22.12 -6.93 -12.84
N ILE A 196 23.05 -7.85 -12.55
CA ILE A 196 23.12 -8.50 -11.23
C ILE A 196 23.37 -7.49 -10.10
N PRO A 197 24.40 -6.61 -10.16
CA PRO A 197 24.60 -5.60 -9.12
C PRO A 197 23.40 -4.67 -8.95
N GLY A 198 22.76 -4.25 -10.05
CA GLY A 198 21.59 -3.39 -10.00
C GLY A 198 20.41 -4.05 -9.28
N LEU A 199 20.16 -5.33 -9.54
CA LEU A 199 19.14 -6.11 -8.83
C LEU A 199 19.49 -6.31 -7.35
N CYS A 200 20.74 -6.67 -7.03
CA CYS A 200 21.18 -6.88 -5.65
C CYS A 200 21.08 -5.60 -4.81
N ILE A 201 21.56 -4.47 -5.34
CA ILE A 201 21.47 -3.17 -4.66
C ILE A 201 20.01 -2.72 -4.58
N GLY A 202 19.21 -2.95 -5.61
CA GLY A 202 17.77 -2.67 -5.60
C GLY A 202 17.04 -3.44 -4.51
N ALA A 203 17.27 -4.75 -4.41
CA ALA A 203 16.72 -5.59 -3.35
C ALA A 203 17.17 -5.11 -1.96
N PHE A 204 18.45 -4.81 -1.78
CA PHE A 204 18.95 -4.24 -0.52
C PHE A 204 18.25 -2.93 -0.15
N LEU A 205 18.04 -2.04 -1.11
CA LEU A 205 17.34 -0.78 -0.88
C LEU A 205 15.85 -1.00 -0.58
N VAL A 206 15.17 -1.97 -1.20
CA VAL A 206 13.77 -2.26 -0.90
C VAL A 206 13.65 -2.85 0.50
N LEU A 207 14.51 -3.81 0.85
CA LEU A 207 14.50 -4.49 2.15
C LEU A 207 14.84 -3.58 3.33
N THR A 208 15.67 -2.57 3.10
CA THR A 208 16.04 -1.59 4.15
C THR A 208 15.15 -0.35 4.15
N GLU A 209 14.06 -0.34 3.37
CA GLU A 209 13.16 0.82 3.27
C GLU A 209 12.30 0.94 4.53
N LYS A 210 12.38 2.09 5.20
CA LYS A 210 11.49 2.41 6.31
C LYS A 210 10.17 2.94 5.77
N PRO A 211 9.02 2.60 6.37
CA PRO A 211 7.74 3.16 5.97
C PRO A 211 7.77 4.69 6.11
N ARG A 212 7.30 5.37 5.07
CA ARG A 212 7.25 6.85 4.98
C ARG A 212 5.81 7.36 4.95
N TYR A 213 4.90 6.59 5.55
CA TYR A 213 3.50 6.92 5.60
C TYR A 213 3.25 8.18 6.43
N LYS A 214 2.32 9.02 5.99
CA LYS A 214 1.80 10.11 6.83
C LYS A 214 1.05 9.51 8.03
N PRO A 215 0.94 10.24 9.16
CA PRO A 215 0.37 9.70 10.40
C PRO A 215 -1.02 9.07 10.22
N TRP A 216 -1.86 9.69 9.39
CA TRP A 216 -3.21 9.21 9.11
C TRP A 216 -3.25 7.89 8.32
N VAL A 217 -2.30 7.67 7.40
CA VAL A 217 -2.17 6.41 6.64
C VAL A 217 -1.68 5.29 7.56
N ALA A 218 -0.70 5.61 8.41
CA ALA A 218 -0.19 4.65 9.39
C ALA A 218 -1.27 4.24 10.40
N GLU A 219 -2.11 5.18 10.84
CA GLU A 219 -3.24 4.88 11.73
C GLU A 219 -4.29 4.00 11.04
N GLN A 220 -4.60 4.30 9.78
CA GLN A 220 -5.50 3.46 9.01
C GLN A 220 -4.96 2.04 8.79
N GLU A 221 -3.68 1.89 8.48
CA GLU A 221 -3.04 0.57 8.33
C GLU A 221 -3.15 -0.24 9.62
N LYS A 222 -2.97 0.39 10.79
CA LYS A 222 -3.20 -0.24 12.09
C LYS A 222 -4.66 -0.66 12.29
N ILE A 223 -5.62 0.19 11.93
CA ILE A 223 -7.06 -0.13 12.03
C ILE A 223 -7.38 -1.36 11.18
N TRP A 224 -6.93 -1.37 9.92
CA TRP A 224 -7.12 -2.49 9.00
C TRP A 224 -6.47 -3.77 9.54
N THR A 225 -5.25 -3.66 10.06
CA THR A 225 -4.53 -4.79 10.66
C THR A 225 -5.26 -5.33 11.88
N ASN A 226 -5.75 -4.45 12.77
CA ASN A 226 -6.51 -4.84 13.96
C ASN A 226 -7.88 -5.42 13.62
N TYR A 227 -8.53 -4.93 12.56
CA TYR A 227 -9.78 -5.50 12.05
C TYR A 227 -9.56 -6.91 11.52
N TYR A 228 -8.54 -7.12 10.68
CA TYR A 228 -8.17 -8.45 10.20
C TYR A 228 -7.73 -9.39 11.34
N ALA A 229 -7.00 -8.89 12.33
CA ALA A 229 -6.60 -9.70 13.49
C ALA A 229 -7.80 -10.11 14.37
N LYS A 230 -8.88 -9.33 14.41
CA LYS A 230 -10.11 -9.69 15.10
C LYS A 230 -10.99 -10.65 14.30
N GLU A 231 -11.05 -10.49 12.99
CA GLU A 231 -11.80 -11.37 12.08
C GLU A 231 -11.14 -12.76 11.99
N TYR A 232 -9.81 -12.81 12.01
CA TYR A 232 -9.02 -14.03 12.02
C TYR A 232 -8.42 -14.24 13.41
N ASN A 233 -9.21 -14.85 14.30
CA ASN A 233 -8.89 -15.06 15.72
C ASN A 233 -7.62 -15.90 15.99
N ASP A 234 -7.04 -16.55 14.95
CA ASP A 234 -5.87 -17.42 15.09
C ASP A 234 -4.73 -16.96 14.15
N PRO A 235 -3.62 -16.38 14.68
CA PRO A 235 -2.48 -15.91 13.88
C PRO A 235 -1.91 -17.00 12.97
N ARG A 236 -2.01 -18.27 13.38
CA ARG A 236 -1.55 -19.42 12.60
C ARG A 236 -2.35 -19.63 11.31
N SER A 237 -3.64 -19.25 11.29
CA SER A 237 -4.48 -19.39 10.10
C SER A 237 -4.09 -18.39 8.99
N LEU A 238 -3.70 -17.17 9.38
CA LEU A 238 -3.18 -16.12 8.50
C LEU A 238 -1.81 -16.52 7.92
N GLU A 239 -0.91 -17.04 8.74
CA GLU A 239 0.39 -17.55 8.28
C GLU A 239 0.23 -18.72 7.31
N GLN A 240 -0.65 -19.68 7.62
CA GLN A 240 -0.94 -20.82 6.74
C GLN A 240 -1.51 -20.38 5.39
N ARG A 241 -2.36 -19.34 5.35
CA ARG A 241 -2.83 -18.74 4.09
C ARG A 241 -1.71 -18.16 3.28
N GLY A 242 -0.92 -17.29 3.91
CA GLY A 242 0.17 -16.60 3.22
C GLY A 242 1.15 -17.60 2.61
N LEU A 243 1.48 -18.66 3.35
CA LEU A 243 2.36 -19.73 2.89
C LEU A 243 1.74 -20.54 1.73
N LEU A 244 0.46 -20.93 1.81
CA LEU A 244 -0.21 -21.70 0.76
C LEU A 244 -0.39 -20.90 -0.53
N SER A 245 -0.86 -19.65 -0.43
CA SER A 245 -0.98 -18.75 -1.58
C SER A 245 0.40 -18.46 -2.18
N GLY A 246 1.39 -18.12 -1.36
CA GLY A 246 2.77 -17.89 -1.83
C GLY A 246 3.36 -19.10 -2.55
N ALA A 247 3.15 -20.31 -2.02
CA ALA A 247 3.59 -21.55 -2.65
C ALA A 247 2.88 -21.80 -3.99
N LEU A 248 1.57 -21.56 -4.07
CA LEU A 248 0.78 -21.70 -5.29
C LEU A 248 1.30 -20.78 -6.39
N TRP A 249 1.58 -19.51 -6.08
CA TRP A 249 2.06 -18.55 -7.05
C TRP A 249 3.50 -18.84 -7.50
N LEU A 250 4.39 -19.25 -6.59
CA LEU A 250 5.73 -19.71 -6.95
C LEU A 250 5.68 -20.93 -7.89
N PHE A 251 4.82 -21.89 -7.57
CA PHE A 251 4.61 -23.06 -8.41
C PHE A 251 4.04 -22.69 -9.79
N ALA A 252 3.07 -21.76 -9.84
CA ALA A 252 2.48 -21.29 -11.09
C ALA A 252 3.53 -20.60 -12.00
N VAL A 253 4.42 -19.79 -11.44
CA VAL A 253 5.51 -19.16 -12.20
C VAL A 253 6.48 -20.21 -12.73
N ALA A 254 6.87 -21.19 -11.89
CA ALA A 254 7.74 -22.28 -12.32
C ALA A 254 7.11 -23.07 -13.48
N VAL A 255 5.85 -23.50 -13.34
CA VAL A 255 5.11 -24.23 -14.38
C VAL A 255 4.93 -23.38 -15.64
N PHE A 256 4.68 -22.07 -15.52
CA PHE A 256 4.60 -21.16 -16.67
C PHE A 256 5.88 -21.19 -17.51
N PHE A 257 7.06 -21.06 -16.87
CA PHE A 257 8.33 -21.13 -17.59
C PHE A 257 8.58 -22.52 -18.17
N THR A 258 8.32 -23.59 -17.41
CA THR A 258 8.47 -24.96 -17.89
C THR A 258 7.61 -25.23 -19.14
N LEU A 259 6.33 -24.85 -19.11
CA LEU A 259 5.45 -24.98 -20.28
C LEU A 259 5.86 -24.04 -21.42
N GLY A 260 6.32 -22.83 -21.10
CA GLY A 260 6.83 -21.87 -22.07
C GLY A 260 7.97 -22.43 -22.91
N PHE A 261 8.89 -23.17 -22.29
CA PHE A 261 9.99 -23.84 -22.98
C PHE A 261 9.60 -25.14 -23.69
N LEU A 262 8.60 -25.89 -23.18
CA LEU A 262 8.20 -27.19 -23.77
C LEU A 262 7.23 -27.07 -24.94
N ILE A 263 6.20 -26.23 -24.81
CA ILE A 263 5.07 -26.14 -25.76
C ILE A 263 4.85 -24.72 -26.31
N GLY A 264 5.68 -23.76 -25.88
CA GLY A 264 5.65 -22.37 -26.34
C GLY A 264 4.80 -21.44 -25.44
N PHE A 265 5.27 -20.20 -25.29
CA PHE A 265 4.64 -19.18 -24.43
C PHE A 265 3.20 -18.81 -24.82
N ARG A 266 2.75 -19.13 -26.05
CA ARG A 266 1.37 -18.89 -26.52
C ARG A 266 0.32 -19.62 -25.67
N TYR A 267 0.66 -20.76 -25.07
CA TYR A 267 -0.27 -21.56 -24.27
C TYR A 267 0.08 -21.62 -22.79
N ALA A 268 1.32 -21.25 -22.42
CA ALA A 268 1.79 -21.31 -21.04
C ALA A 268 0.99 -20.43 -20.06
N TRP A 269 0.35 -19.36 -20.55
CA TRP A 269 -0.43 -18.43 -19.73
C TRP A 269 -1.64 -19.10 -19.04
N VAL A 270 -2.12 -20.24 -19.54
CA VAL A 270 -3.25 -21.00 -18.95
C VAL A 270 -2.94 -21.44 -17.51
N THR A 271 -1.65 -21.60 -17.15
CA THR A 271 -1.21 -21.88 -15.77
C THR A 271 -1.73 -20.85 -14.76
N PHE A 272 -1.83 -19.57 -15.15
CA PHE A 272 -2.34 -18.54 -14.26
C PHE A 272 -3.85 -18.65 -14.02
N LEU A 273 -4.63 -19.17 -14.98
CA LEU A 273 -6.05 -19.45 -14.76
C LEU A 273 -6.25 -20.53 -13.69
N PHE A 274 -5.43 -21.58 -13.73
CA PHE A 274 -5.43 -22.63 -12.69
C PHE A 274 -4.94 -22.10 -11.34
N ALA A 275 -3.95 -21.20 -11.31
CA ALA A 275 -3.52 -20.54 -10.08
C ALA A 275 -4.63 -19.70 -9.46
N ILE A 276 -5.39 -18.94 -10.27
CA ILE A 276 -6.55 -18.18 -9.79
C ILE A 276 -7.62 -19.11 -9.20
N ALA A 277 -7.93 -20.22 -9.87
CA ALA A 277 -8.88 -21.21 -9.36
C ALA A 277 -8.39 -21.83 -8.04
N GLY A 278 -7.09 -22.12 -7.93
CA GLY A 278 -6.46 -22.60 -6.70
C GLY A 278 -6.54 -21.59 -5.55
N GLU A 279 -6.33 -20.30 -5.82
CA GLU A 279 -6.45 -19.24 -4.80
C GLU A 279 -7.88 -19.17 -4.24
N MET A 280 -8.89 -19.23 -5.10
CA MET A 280 -10.30 -19.23 -4.69
C MET A 280 -10.66 -20.45 -3.81
N LEU A 281 -10.07 -21.61 -4.09
CA LEU A 281 -10.24 -22.81 -3.27
C LEU A 281 -9.56 -22.67 -1.90
N ILE A 282 -8.36 -22.08 -1.85
CA ILE A 282 -7.66 -21.77 -0.59
C ILE A 282 -8.52 -20.82 0.25
N GLU A 283 -9.05 -19.75 -0.35
CA GLU A 283 -9.92 -18.80 0.36
C GLU A 283 -11.19 -19.45 0.89
N TYR A 284 -11.87 -20.25 0.07
CA TYR A 284 -13.07 -20.95 0.48
C TYR A 284 -12.80 -21.89 1.67
N TRP A 285 -11.75 -22.71 1.59
CA TRP A 285 -11.39 -23.67 2.63
C TRP A 285 -11.09 -22.97 3.97
N GLN A 286 -10.42 -21.82 3.92
CA GLN A 286 -10.09 -21.08 5.12
C GLN A 286 -11.29 -20.40 5.76
N ARG A 287 -12.21 -19.84 4.97
CA ARG A 287 -13.46 -19.29 5.48
C ARG A 287 -14.32 -20.36 6.17
N VAL A 288 -14.34 -21.58 5.63
CA VAL A 288 -15.03 -22.72 6.25
C VAL A 288 -14.37 -23.13 7.57
N LYS A 289 -13.02 -23.10 7.63
CA LYS A 289 -12.26 -23.44 8.84
C LYS A 289 -12.42 -22.40 9.95
N SER A 290 -12.52 -21.11 9.61
CA SER A 290 -12.71 -20.02 10.57
C SER A 290 -14.15 -19.90 11.10
N ALA A 291 -15.13 -20.52 10.41
CA ALA A 291 -16.53 -20.53 10.83
C ALA A 291 -16.91 -21.69 11.77
N ARG A 292 -15.97 -22.60 12.09
CA ARG A 292 -16.11 -23.68 13.09
C ARG A 292 -15.36 -23.33 14.35
#